data_AF-N6TP92-F1
#
_entry.id   AF-N6TP92-F1
#
_cell.length_a   1.000
_cell.length_b   1.000
_cell.length_c   1.000
_cell.angle_alpha   90.00
_cell.angle_beta   90.00
_cell.angle_gamma   90.00
#
_symmetry.space_group_name_H-M   'P 1'
#
loop_
_entity.id
_entity.type
_entity.pdbx_description
1 polymer ?
#
loop_
_entity_poly.entity_id
_entity_poly.type
_entity_poly.pdbx_seq_one_letter_code
_entity_poly.pdbx_strand_id
1 'polypeptide(L)'
;MNNHRYNDYYLVNDEDFANDDDSVELMPTKRRKVKRVFCILVVVGLLVLGFLAAFVGLPLVFKFSLALQQSLIFTRFGLQTNATYYGNFRLPEYKNHYVPVIDVDNKTTLKLGLWHILPLDLAEISFYNESYDFDKVLKHSNYSVLLYFHGTGEDRSQSWQKYQLLRSFFHVIAFDYRGG
;
A
#
# COMPACT_ATOMS: atom_id res chain seq x y z
N MET A 1 -92.32 -38.33 -31.05
CA MET A 1 -92.41 -36.86 -31.22
C MET A 1 -91.22 -36.42 -32.05
N ASN A 2 -91.51 -36.01 -33.29
CA ASN A 2 -90.56 -35.43 -34.24
C ASN A 2 -89.98 -34.13 -33.70
N ASN A 3 -88.71 -33.86 -34.00
CA ASN A 3 -88.36 -32.54 -34.52
C ASN A 3 -87.18 -32.65 -35.49
N HIS A 4 -87.51 -32.65 -36.78
CA HIS A 4 -86.58 -32.39 -37.86
C HIS A 4 -86.28 -30.89 -37.90
N ARG A 5 -85.00 -30.54 -38.03
CA ARG A 5 -84.59 -29.35 -38.79
C ARG A 5 -83.52 -29.75 -39.78
N TYR A 6 -83.89 -29.61 -41.05
CA TYR A 6 -83.08 -29.77 -42.24
C TYR A 6 -82.39 -28.45 -42.56
N ASN A 7 -81.16 -28.52 -43.07
CA ASN A 7 -80.60 -27.74 -44.20
C ASN A 7 -79.07 -27.64 -44.05
N ASP A 8 -78.23 -27.62 -45.07
CA ASP A 8 -78.18 -28.26 -46.41
C ASP A 8 -76.90 -27.69 -47.07
N TYR A 9 -76.13 -28.56 -47.75
CA TYR A 9 -75.02 -28.28 -48.71
C TYR A 9 -73.74 -27.60 -48.15
N TYR A 10 -72.50 -27.97 -48.48
CA TYR A 10 -71.92 -28.51 -49.72
C TYR A 10 -70.74 -29.45 -49.45
N LEU A 11 -70.63 -30.50 -50.27
CA LEU A 11 -69.39 -31.24 -50.50
C LEU A 11 -68.40 -30.30 -51.21
N VAL A 12 -67.31 -29.94 -50.53
CA VAL A 12 -66.15 -29.30 -51.16
C VAL A 12 -64.97 -30.25 -50.98
N ASN A 13 -64.65 -30.88 -52.11
CA ASN A 13 -63.47 -31.66 -52.50
C ASN A 13 -62.32 -31.80 -51.48
N ASP A 14 -61.97 -33.07 -51.21
CA ASP A 14 -60.86 -33.54 -50.38
C ASP A 14 -59.44 -33.31 -50.96
N GLU A 15 -59.20 -32.28 -51.79
CA GLU A 15 -57.92 -32.17 -52.53
C GLU A 15 -57.00 -30.99 -52.19
N ASP A 16 -57.37 -30.04 -51.31
CA ASP A 16 -56.61 -28.77 -51.23
C ASP A 16 -56.02 -28.35 -49.87
N PHE A 17 -55.89 -29.23 -48.87
CA PHE A 17 -55.22 -28.87 -47.60
C PHE A 17 -54.40 -30.00 -46.98
N ALA A 18 -53.56 -30.67 -47.77
CA ALA A 18 -52.53 -31.55 -47.23
C ALA A 18 -51.18 -30.81 -47.16
N ASN A 19 -50.80 -30.51 -45.92
CA ASN A 19 -49.46 -30.15 -45.47
C ASN A 19 -49.05 -28.70 -45.70
N ASP A 20 -49.66 -27.82 -44.91
CA ASP A 20 -48.86 -26.84 -44.17
C ASP A 20 -47.69 -27.61 -43.55
N ASP A 21 -46.49 -27.31 -44.04
CA ASP A 21 -45.23 -27.86 -43.54
C ASP A 21 -45.04 -27.37 -42.11
N ASP A 22 -45.66 -28.10 -41.17
CA ASP A 22 -45.41 -28.10 -39.73
C ASP A 22 -43.96 -28.55 -39.46
N SER A 23 -43.00 -27.77 -39.95
CA SER A 23 -41.68 -27.68 -39.36
C SER A 23 -41.80 -26.85 -38.08
N VAL A 24 -42.53 -27.39 -37.09
CA VAL A 24 -42.34 -27.01 -35.70
C VAL A 24 -40.88 -27.33 -35.39
N GLU A 25 -40.05 -26.31 -35.53
CA GLU A 25 -38.63 -26.27 -35.22
C GLU A 25 -38.45 -26.50 -33.71
N LEU A 26 -38.70 -27.73 -33.26
CA LEU A 26 -38.25 -28.22 -31.98
C LEU A 26 -36.73 -28.25 -32.09
N MET A 27 -36.07 -27.19 -31.60
CA MET A 27 -34.92 -27.26 -30.66
C MET A 27 -34.07 -25.96 -30.61
N PRO A 28 -34.35 -25.01 -29.69
CA PRO A 28 -33.32 -24.06 -29.23
C PRO A 28 -32.91 -24.25 -27.75
N THR A 29 -33.55 -25.16 -27.00
CA THR A 29 -33.34 -25.30 -25.55
C THR A 29 -31.99 -25.94 -25.19
N LYS A 30 -31.57 -26.97 -25.92
CA LYS A 30 -30.29 -27.67 -25.70
C LYS A 30 -29.09 -26.76 -25.98
N ARG A 31 -29.16 -25.98 -27.07
CA ARG A 31 -28.15 -24.97 -27.46
C ARG A 31 -28.02 -23.85 -26.41
N ARG A 32 -29.14 -23.37 -25.85
CA ARG A 32 -29.15 -22.38 -24.75
C ARG A 32 -28.52 -22.92 -23.46
N LYS A 33 -28.78 -24.19 -23.11
CA LYS A 33 -28.17 -24.84 -21.93
C LYS A 33 -26.65 -25.01 -22.09
N VAL A 34 -26.18 -25.43 -23.26
CA VAL A 34 -24.73 -25.55 -23.55
C VAL A 34 -24.02 -24.19 -23.50
N LYS A 35 -24.62 -23.15 -24.08
CA LYS A 35 -24.07 -21.78 -23.98
C LYS A 35 -24.00 -21.28 -22.53
N ARG A 36 -25.01 -21.57 -21.71
CA ARG A 36 -25.01 -21.23 -20.28
C ARG A 36 -23.90 -21.96 -19.51
N VAL A 37 -23.74 -23.26 -19.74
CA VAL A 37 -22.67 -24.05 -19.10
C VAL A 37 -21.29 -23.52 -19.50
N PHE A 38 -21.09 -23.21 -20.79
CA PHE A 38 -19.84 -22.61 -21.27
C PHE A 38 -19.54 -21.27 -20.60
N CYS A 39 -20.53 -20.37 -20.51
CA CYS A 39 -20.38 -19.10 -19.79
C CYS A 39 -20.00 -19.30 -18.33
N ILE A 40 -20.64 -20.26 -17.64
CA ILE A 40 -20.32 -20.57 -16.23
C ILE A 40 -18.87 -21.06 -16.10
N LEU A 41 -18.42 -21.96 -16.96
CA LEU A 41 -17.04 -22.46 -16.95
C LEU A 41 -16.01 -21.35 -17.18
N VAL A 42 -16.28 -20.42 -18.09
CA VAL A 42 -15.41 -19.26 -18.33
C VAL A 42 -15.35 -18.36 -17.09
N VAL A 43 -16.49 -18.04 -16.48
CA VAL A 43 -16.54 -17.22 -15.26
C VAL A 43 -15.79 -17.89 -14.12
N VAL A 44 -16.02 -19.18 -13.89
CA VAL A 44 -15.30 -19.96 -12.87
C VAL A 44 -13.80 -19.98 -13.17
N GLY A 45 -13.40 -20.16 -14.43
CA GLY A 45 -12.00 -20.11 -14.84
C GLY A 45 -11.34 -18.76 -14.54
N LEU A 46 -12.02 -17.64 -14.80
CA LEU A 46 -11.53 -16.30 -14.46
C LEU A 46 -11.42 -16.09 -12.95
N LEU A 47 -12.38 -16.59 -12.16
CA LEU A 47 -12.33 -16.53 -10.70
C LEU A 47 -11.16 -17.35 -10.14
N VAL A 48 -10.93 -18.56 -10.66
CA VAL A 48 -9.79 -19.40 -10.27
C VAL A 48 -8.47 -18.73 -10.64
N LEU A 49 -8.37 -18.15 -11.84
CA LEU A 49 -7.17 -17.40 -12.25
C LEU A 49 -6.92 -16.20 -11.34
N GLY A 50 -7.97 -15.44 -11.02
CA GLY A 50 -7.89 -14.32 -10.08
C GLY A 50 -7.47 -14.75 -8.68
N PHE A 51 -8.01 -15.87 -8.19
CA PHE A 51 -7.61 -16.46 -6.92
C PHE A 51 -6.13 -16.87 -6.91
N LEU A 52 -5.66 -17.56 -7.94
CA LEU A 52 -4.25 -17.93 -8.07
C LEU A 52 -3.35 -16.68 -8.16
N ALA A 53 -3.75 -15.65 -8.90
CA ALA A 53 -3.00 -14.41 -8.97
C ALA A 53 -2.89 -13.71 -7.60
N ALA A 54 -3.99 -13.64 -6.84
CA ALA A 54 -4.03 -12.97 -5.54
C ALA A 54 -3.32 -13.75 -4.43
N PHE A 55 -3.47 -15.08 -4.39
CA PHE A 55 -2.97 -15.91 -3.28
C PHE A 55 -1.68 -16.66 -3.59
N VAL A 56 -1.30 -16.78 -4.86
CA VAL A 56 -0.03 -17.39 -5.28
C VAL A 56 0.87 -16.35 -5.93
N GLY A 57 0.37 -15.64 -6.94
CA GLY A 57 1.12 -14.62 -7.65
C GLY A 57 1.66 -13.50 -6.75
N LEU A 58 0.76 -12.83 -6.01
CA LEU A 58 1.13 -11.70 -5.16
C LEU A 58 2.12 -12.11 -4.04
N PRO A 59 1.93 -13.20 -3.27
CA PRO A 59 2.93 -13.64 -2.30
C PRO A 59 4.28 -14.00 -2.91
N LEU A 60 4.32 -14.57 -4.12
CA LEU A 60 5.59 -14.85 -4.81
C LEU A 60 6.29 -13.56 -5.24
N VAL A 61 5.55 -12.61 -5.83
CA VAL A 61 6.10 -11.28 -6.18
C VAL A 61 6.65 -10.58 -4.94
N PHE A 62 5.89 -10.60 -3.83
CA PHE A 62 6.36 -10.07 -2.55
C PHE A 62 7.60 -10.80 -2.04
N LYS A 63 7.62 -12.14 -2.05
CA LYS A 63 8.74 -12.95 -1.58
C LYS A 63 10.04 -12.68 -2.34
N PHE A 64 9.97 -12.51 -3.66
CA PHE A 64 11.16 -12.37 -4.51
C PHE A 64 11.55 -10.91 -4.78
N SER A 65 10.68 -9.94 -4.50
CA SER A 65 10.98 -8.52 -4.70
C SER A 65 11.38 -7.86 -3.38
N LEU A 66 12.70 -7.78 -3.14
CA LEU A 66 13.26 -7.03 -2.01
C LEU A 66 12.82 -5.56 -2.02
N ALA A 67 12.76 -4.94 -3.20
CA ALA A 67 12.30 -3.55 -3.34
C ALA A 67 10.85 -3.38 -2.86
N LEU A 68 9.98 -4.34 -3.17
CA LEU A 68 8.58 -4.30 -2.75
C LEU A 68 8.43 -4.57 -1.25
N GLN A 69 9.21 -5.51 -0.69
CA GLN A 69 9.29 -5.71 0.77
C GLN A 69 9.75 -4.45 1.49
N GLN A 70 10.83 -3.83 1.01
CA GLN A 70 11.38 -2.60 1.60
C GLN A 70 10.39 -1.44 1.49
N SER A 71 9.70 -1.28 0.37
CA SER A 71 8.70 -0.23 0.17
C SER A 71 7.48 -0.38 1.10
N LEU A 72 7.05 -1.61 1.39
CA LEU A 72 5.91 -1.88 2.27
C LEU A 72 6.27 -1.88 3.76
N ILE A 73 7.43 -2.44 4.13
CA ILE A 73 7.88 -2.51 5.54
C ILE A 73 8.45 -1.16 5.98
N PHE A 74 9.19 -0.49 5.10
CA PHE A 74 9.79 0.82 5.35
C PHE A 74 9.17 1.84 4.41
N THR A 75 7.88 2.10 4.59
CA THR A 75 7.17 3.10 3.80
C THR A 75 7.93 4.43 3.81
N ARG A 76 8.22 4.95 2.62
CA ARG A 76 8.94 6.23 2.42
C ARG A 76 8.07 7.31 1.80
N PHE A 77 6.78 7.06 1.66
CA PHE A 77 5.88 7.91 0.89
C PHE A 77 5.74 9.28 1.57
N GLY A 78 6.12 10.33 0.85
CA GLY A 78 6.01 11.71 1.32
C GLY A 78 7.11 12.16 2.30
N LEU A 79 8.15 11.34 2.51
CA LEU A 79 9.28 11.71 3.36
C LEU A 79 10.29 12.60 2.64
N GLN A 80 11.01 13.40 3.43
CA GLN A 80 11.97 14.35 2.89
C GLN A 80 13.28 13.66 2.54
N THR A 81 13.76 13.88 1.33
CA THR A 81 15.03 13.34 0.84
C THR A 81 16.14 14.40 0.79
N ASN A 82 15.78 15.67 0.97
CA ASN A 82 16.74 16.75 0.86
C ASN A 82 17.55 16.91 2.15
N ALA A 83 18.87 16.77 2.06
CA ALA A 83 19.75 16.97 3.20
C ALA A 83 19.63 18.37 3.84
N THR A 84 19.30 19.40 3.04
CA THR A 84 19.12 20.77 3.54
C THR A 84 17.85 20.93 4.37
N TYR A 85 16.81 20.12 4.12
CA TYR A 85 15.60 20.10 4.95
C TYR A 85 15.95 19.78 6.40
N TYR A 86 16.80 18.77 6.61
CA TYR A 86 17.21 18.35 7.95
C TYR A 86 18.20 19.30 8.62
N GLY A 87 18.93 20.12 7.86
CA GLY A 87 19.81 21.15 8.42
C GLY A 87 19.11 22.46 8.78
N ASN A 88 17.98 22.75 8.10
CA ASN A 88 17.21 23.99 8.26
C ASN A 88 15.85 23.75 8.93
N PHE A 89 15.68 22.62 9.60
CA PHE A 89 14.45 22.30 10.32
C PHE A 89 14.23 23.27 11.50
N ARG A 90 12.96 23.56 11.80
CA ARG A 90 12.55 24.54 12.82
C ARG A 90 12.55 23.93 14.22
N LEU A 91 13.69 23.41 14.65
CA LEU A 91 13.92 22.93 16.01
C LEU A 91 14.94 23.85 16.71
N PRO A 92 14.75 24.24 17.97
CA PRO A 92 15.71 25.10 18.67
C PRO A 92 16.97 24.32 19.01
N GLU A 93 18.15 24.87 18.71
CA GLU A 93 19.45 24.41 19.22
C GLU A 93 19.67 22.90 19.07
N TYR A 94 19.79 22.49 17.81
CA TYR A 94 20.15 21.13 17.42
C TYR A 94 21.27 21.19 16.39
N LYS A 95 22.03 20.09 16.31
CA LYS A 95 23.10 19.89 15.32
C LYS A 95 22.75 18.69 14.46
N ASN A 96 22.72 18.90 13.14
CA ASN A 96 22.51 17.84 12.17
C ASN A 96 23.84 17.20 11.78
N HIS A 97 23.92 15.89 11.88
CA HIS A 97 25.10 15.12 11.48
C HIS A 97 24.72 14.00 10.51
N TYR A 98 25.71 13.52 9.77
CA TYR A 98 25.63 12.31 8.96
C TYR A 98 26.80 11.40 9.31
N VAL A 99 26.49 10.18 9.70
CA VAL A 99 27.46 9.15 10.08
C VAL A 99 27.48 8.09 8.98
N PRO A 100 28.65 7.81 8.37
CA PRO A 100 28.79 6.69 7.44
C PRO A 100 28.74 5.37 8.22
N VAL A 101 27.93 4.43 7.74
CA VAL A 101 27.76 3.09 8.29
C VAL A 101 27.97 2.08 7.17
N ILE A 102 28.84 1.10 7.41
CA ILE A 102 29.07 -0.01 6.47
C ILE A 102 27.91 -0.99 6.65
N ASP A 103 27.24 -1.31 5.55
CA ASP A 103 26.14 -2.27 5.52
C ASP A 103 26.65 -3.69 5.81
N VAL A 104 25.74 -4.59 6.20
CA VAL A 104 26.04 -5.97 6.61
C VAL A 104 26.74 -6.75 5.49
N ASP A 105 26.53 -6.36 4.23
CA ASP A 105 27.17 -6.97 3.07
C ASP A 105 28.62 -6.51 2.84
N ASN A 106 29.13 -5.57 3.64
CA ASN A 106 30.43 -4.89 3.52
C ASN A 106 30.71 -4.27 2.14
N LYS A 107 29.69 -4.12 1.30
CA LYS A 107 29.81 -3.57 -0.06
C LYS A 107 29.21 -2.18 -0.14
N THR A 108 28.24 -1.87 0.72
CA THR A 108 27.53 -0.61 0.68
C THR A 108 27.89 0.25 1.89
N THR A 109 28.23 1.52 1.68
CA THR A 109 28.33 2.51 2.76
C THR A 109 27.09 3.40 2.75
N LEU A 110 26.28 3.28 3.79
CA LEU A 110 25.08 4.08 4.00
C LEU A 110 25.42 5.33 4.81
N LYS A 111 24.74 6.45 4.54
CA LYS A 111 24.82 7.63 5.40
C LYS A 111 23.56 7.68 6.25
N LEU A 112 23.72 7.47 7.55
CA LEU A 112 22.64 7.67 8.51
C LEU A 112 22.75 9.08 9.02
N GLY A 113 21.70 9.88 8.88
CA GLY A 113 21.71 11.16 9.55
C GLY A 113 21.11 11.04 10.95
N LEU A 114 21.55 11.97 11.79
CA LEU A 114 21.10 12.13 13.15
C LEU A 114 20.96 13.61 13.51
N TRP A 115 20.08 13.89 14.45
CA TRP A 115 20.04 15.16 15.15
C TRP A 115 20.52 14.97 16.58
N HIS A 116 21.46 15.81 16.99
CA HIS A 116 21.77 16.01 18.41
C HIS A 116 21.05 17.26 18.89
N ILE A 117 20.11 17.08 19.81
CA ILE A 117 19.25 18.13 20.33
C ILE A 117 19.67 18.40 21.78
N LEU A 118 19.97 19.65 22.09
CA LEU A 118 20.44 20.03 23.42
C LEU A 118 19.32 19.98 24.46
N PRO A 119 19.62 19.64 25.72
CA PRO A 119 18.76 19.90 26.85
C PRO A 119 18.32 21.36 26.90
N LEU A 120 17.13 21.64 27.44
CA LEU A 120 16.53 22.97 27.39
C LEU A 120 17.45 24.07 27.97
N ASP A 121 18.04 23.85 29.14
CA ASP A 121 18.93 24.82 29.78
C ASP A 121 20.21 25.06 28.95
N LEU A 122 20.76 24.00 28.35
CA LEU A 122 21.96 24.10 27.52
C LEU A 122 21.67 24.77 26.18
N ALA A 123 20.44 24.60 25.66
CA ALA A 123 19.98 25.26 24.45
C ALA A 123 19.90 26.78 24.66
N GLU A 124 19.33 27.24 25.77
CA GLU A 124 19.28 28.68 26.08
C GLU A 124 20.67 29.31 26.09
N ILE A 125 21.66 28.63 26.68
CA ILE A 125 23.06 29.09 26.68
C ILE A 125 23.66 29.09 25.27
N SER A 126 23.41 28.03 24.50
CA SER A 126 23.87 27.89 23.11
C SER A 126 23.37 29.01 22.21
N PHE A 127 22.11 29.44 22.40
CA PHE A 127 21.50 30.51 21.61
C PHE A 127 22.28 31.84 21.69
N TYR A 128 22.92 32.12 22.82
CA TYR A 128 23.73 33.33 23.01
C TYR A 128 25.22 33.12 22.76
N ASN A 129 25.64 31.91 22.35
CA ASN A 129 27.03 31.56 22.13
C ASN A 129 27.19 30.81 20.80
N GLU A 130 27.52 31.53 19.73
CA GLU A 130 27.72 30.93 18.40
C GLU A 130 28.83 29.87 18.35
N SER A 131 29.76 29.90 19.29
CA SER A 131 30.86 28.91 19.41
C SER A 131 30.54 27.80 20.42
N TYR A 132 29.25 27.57 20.74
CA TYR A 132 28.86 26.54 21.68
C TYR A 132 29.21 25.14 21.18
N ASP A 133 30.00 24.42 21.98
CA ASP A 133 30.52 23.12 21.59
C ASP A 133 29.58 21.99 22.05
N PHE A 134 28.73 21.54 21.12
CA PHE A 134 27.80 20.42 21.28
C PHE A 134 28.51 19.13 21.71
N ASP A 135 29.70 18.85 21.16
CA ASP A 135 30.44 17.61 21.41
C ASP A 135 31.05 17.62 22.82
N LYS A 136 31.52 18.79 23.28
CA LYS A 136 31.98 18.98 24.67
C LYS A 136 30.84 18.79 25.65
N VAL A 137 29.68 19.42 25.45
CA VAL A 137 28.58 19.31 26.42
C VAL A 137 27.95 17.92 26.44
N LEU A 138 27.90 17.22 25.29
CA LEU A 138 27.45 15.84 25.24
C LEU A 138 28.31 14.91 26.11
N LYS A 139 29.62 15.18 26.22
CA LYS A 139 30.57 14.36 27.00
C LYS A 139 30.65 14.75 28.48
N HIS A 140 30.43 16.01 28.81
CA HIS A 140 30.77 16.56 30.13
C HIS A 140 29.59 17.14 30.92
N SER A 141 28.41 17.27 30.31
CA SER A 141 27.23 17.71 31.07
C SER A 141 26.67 16.60 31.96
N ASN A 142 25.82 16.98 32.91
CA ASN A 142 25.14 16.04 33.81
C ASN A 142 23.87 15.43 33.19
N TYR A 143 23.57 15.74 31.93
CA TYR A 143 22.38 15.24 31.25
C TYR A 143 22.63 13.84 30.68
N SER A 144 21.69 12.94 30.91
CA SER A 144 21.70 11.62 30.27
C SER A 144 21.40 11.72 28.77
N VAL A 145 21.82 10.71 28.00
CA VAL A 145 21.56 10.64 26.55
C VAL A 145 20.38 9.72 26.29
N LEU A 146 19.40 10.22 25.54
CA LEU A 146 18.30 9.44 25.01
C LEU A 146 18.49 9.22 23.51
N LEU A 147 18.63 7.95 23.11
CA LEU A 147 18.58 7.57 21.70
C LEU A 147 17.12 7.39 21.30
N TYR A 148 16.66 8.18 20.33
CA TYR A 148 15.29 8.14 19.84
C TYR A 148 15.22 7.55 18.42
N PHE A 149 14.38 6.54 18.28
CA PHE A 149 14.05 5.90 17.01
C PHE A 149 12.61 6.28 16.62
N HIS A 150 12.43 6.82 15.42
CA HIS A 150 11.11 7.19 14.92
C HIS A 150 10.24 5.98 14.58
N GLY A 151 8.93 6.19 14.39
CA GLY A 151 8.02 5.12 13.98
C GLY A 151 8.17 4.70 12.53
N THR A 152 7.51 3.60 12.15
CA THR A 152 7.39 3.18 10.74
C THR A 152 6.74 4.27 9.91
N GLY A 153 7.31 4.58 8.75
CA GLY A 153 6.77 5.59 7.84
C GLY A 153 7.07 7.04 8.22
N GLU A 154 7.73 7.29 9.34
CA GLU A 154 8.17 8.62 9.78
C GLU A 154 9.65 8.82 9.47
N ASP A 155 10.16 10.04 9.51
CA ASP A 155 11.59 10.39 9.62
C ASP A 155 11.86 11.14 10.93
N ARG A 156 13.14 11.43 11.21
CA ARG A 156 13.53 12.13 12.44
C ARG A 156 12.82 13.47 12.64
N SER A 157 12.28 14.11 11.61
CA SER A 157 11.57 15.39 11.73
C SER A 157 10.14 15.26 12.24
N GLN A 158 9.49 14.11 12.04
CA GLN A 158 8.07 13.92 12.34
C GLN A 158 7.76 13.86 13.84
N SER A 159 8.76 13.53 14.67
CA SER A 159 8.62 13.41 16.12
C SER A 159 9.09 14.67 16.88
N TRP A 160 9.18 15.83 16.22
CA TRP A 160 9.76 17.04 16.80
C TRP A 160 9.07 17.49 18.10
N GLN A 161 7.75 17.35 18.24
CA GLN A 161 7.04 17.71 19.47
C GLN A 161 7.49 16.86 20.65
N LYS A 162 7.77 15.57 20.41
CA LYS A 162 8.29 14.68 21.46
C LYS A 162 9.68 15.14 21.90
N TYR A 163 10.52 15.59 20.97
CA TYR A 163 11.85 16.08 21.32
C TYR A 163 11.81 17.31 22.21
N GLN A 164 10.83 18.20 22.02
CA GLN A 164 10.66 19.38 22.87
C GLN A 164 10.35 19.01 24.33
N LEU A 165 9.68 17.89 24.57
CA LEU A 165 9.44 17.37 25.92
C LEU A 165 10.64 16.59 26.44
N LEU A 166 11.22 15.71 25.63
CA LEU A 166 12.33 14.85 26.03
C LEU A 166 13.59 15.64 26.36
N ARG A 167 13.84 16.74 25.66
CA ARG A 167 14.98 17.63 25.91
C ARG A 167 14.90 18.37 27.24
N SER A 168 13.77 18.34 27.96
CA SER A 168 13.73 18.85 29.33
C SER A 168 14.58 18.01 30.29
N PHE A 169 14.95 16.78 29.89
CA PHE A 169 15.65 15.82 30.77
C PHE A 169 16.90 15.20 30.15
N PHE A 170 17.05 15.24 28.82
CA PHE A 170 18.07 14.48 28.10
C PHE A 170 18.72 15.29 26.98
N HIS A 171 19.96 14.91 26.65
CA HIS A 171 20.43 15.04 25.27
C HIS A 171 19.62 14.07 24.41
N VAL A 172 18.90 14.56 23.40
CA VAL A 172 18.14 13.69 22.49
C VAL A 172 18.96 13.48 21.23
N ILE A 173 19.26 12.23 20.91
CA ILE A 173 19.85 11.85 19.63
C ILE A 173 18.78 11.14 18.81
N ALA A 174 18.23 11.83 17.81
CA ALA A 174 17.21 11.28 16.92
C ALA A 174 17.83 10.80 15.61
N PHE A 175 17.71 9.51 15.30
CA PHE A 175 18.32 8.89 14.13
C PHE A 175 17.30 8.53 13.07
N ASP A 176 17.68 8.65 11.80
CA ASP A 176 17.03 7.89 10.74
C ASP A 176 17.71 6.52 10.61
N TYR A 177 16.92 5.45 10.72
CA TYR A 177 17.41 4.08 10.55
C TYR A 177 17.43 3.61 9.09
N ARG A 178 17.04 4.49 8.15
CA ARG A 178 17.15 4.26 6.71
C ARG A 178 18.17 5.25 6.14
N GLY A 179 19.05 4.76 5.27
CA GLY A 179 19.98 5.62 4.53
C GLY A 179 19.21 6.72 3.81
N GLY A 180 19.64 7.96 4.02
CA GLY A 180 19.15 9.16 3.34
C GLY A 180 19.82 9.36 1.99
#